data_AF-A0A367YDR8-F1
#
_entry.id   AF-A0A367YDR8-F1
#
_cell.length_a   1.000
_cell.length_b   1.000
_cell.length_c   1.000
_cell.angle_alpha   90.00
_cell.angle_beta   90.00
_cell.angle_gamma   90.00
#
_symmetry.space_group_name_H-M   'P 1'
#
loop_
_entity.id
_entity.type
_entity.pdbx_description
1 polymer ?
#
loop_
_entity_poly.entity_id
_entity_poly.type
_entity_poly.pdbx_seq_one_letter_code
_entity_poly.pdbx_strand_id
1 'polypeptide(L)'
;MSLLTAERLVKLAYKYPNLSNTWYLIATACLTVINQPDEIPKLYHFALRQQLLEDAPTTGNPSLLTNKYLLQLAHDSIESAKRYQDLTAVGMNLPDILIPPGYYDKLPLSYKFNKGEDIFKCQDQLTARFREVILKSVALIGLPKVINSLMILKTVTPTNFRSSVIPERPCVVTPGHIPSASILSEDVNGTRFDDPSRGGNLTVDTIDGPISPLSINNKQIFKDLKRGSDFWNSVYRNKINTRIKNQMLTAYPDLWYYAYHHVYTPLLSFTDIIGAKETSLCVVACLIPQDVNPQLKGHLKGAVNNGATKEEIADVRLLTFDICEWKGGITWKGGKESVAKL
;
A
#
# COMPACT_ATOMS: atom_id res chain seq x y z
N MET A 1 -10.54 -23.51 2.02
CA MET A 1 -11.39 -22.65 2.87
C MET A 1 -10.94 -21.21 2.68
N SER A 2 -11.86 -20.25 2.71
CA SER A 2 -11.54 -18.80 2.71
C SER A 2 -10.68 -18.44 3.92
N LEU A 3 -9.60 -17.68 3.74
CA LEU A 3 -8.75 -17.27 4.85
C LEU A 3 -9.43 -16.19 5.70
N LEU A 4 -10.04 -15.17 5.09
CA LEU A 4 -10.81 -14.17 5.83
C LEU A 4 -12.27 -14.60 5.91
N THR A 5 -12.71 -14.90 7.13
CA THR A 5 -14.12 -15.05 7.51
C THR A 5 -14.64 -13.73 8.10
N ALA A 6 -15.95 -13.62 8.33
CA ALA A 6 -16.54 -12.45 8.99
C ALA A 6 -15.93 -12.22 10.39
N GLU A 7 -15.74 -13.27 11.17
CA GLU A 7 -15.14 -13.22 12.50
C GLU A 7 -13.68 -12.74 12.44
N ARG A 8 -12.93 -13.21 11.44
CA ARG A 8 -11.53 -12.80 11.25
C ARG A 8 -11.44 -11.32 10.82
N LEU A 9 -12.35 -10.84 9.97
CA LEU A 9 -12.42 -9.43 9.58
C LEU A 9 -12.73 -8.52 10.78
N VAL A 10 -13.77 -8.85 11.57
CA VAL A 10 -14.10 -8.13 12.81
C VAL A 10 -12.93 -8.18 13.80
N LYS A 11 -12.27 -9.33 13.93
CA LYS A 11 -11.09 -9.48 14.78
C LYS A 11 -9.94 -8.57 14.34
N LEU A 12 -9.63 -8.49 13.04
CA LEU A 12 -8.60 -7.59 12.53
C LEU A 12 -8.89 -6.11 12.86
N ALA A 13 -10.16 -5.69 12.74
CA ALA A 13 -10.55 -4.30 13.00
C ALA A 13 -10.59 -3.91 14.48
N TYR A 14 -10.89 -4.84 15.39
CA TYR A 14 -11.23 -4.49 16.79
C TYR A 14 -10.39 -5.18 17.86
N LYS A 15 -9.62 -6.23 17.57
CA LYS A 15 -8.77 -6.90 18.57
C LYS A 15 -7.51 -6.09 18.93
N TYR A 16 -7.05 -5.23 18.03
CA TYR A 16 -5.77 -4.52 18.13
C TYR A 16 -6.01 -3.02 18.30
N PRO A 17 -6.24 -2.54 19.54
CA PRO A 17 -6.75 -1.20 19.79
C PRO A 17 -5.80 -0.09 19.32
N ASN A 18 -4.49 -0.36 19.24
CA ASN A 18 -3.52 0.65 18.78
C ASN A 18 -3.50 0.80 17.25
N LEU A 19 -4.26 -0.02 16.52
CA LEU A 19 -4.30 -0.04 15.05
C LEU A 19 -5.66 0.39 14.46
N SER A 20 -6.53 1.06 15.22
CA SER A 20 -7.92 1.39 14.80
C SER A 20 -8.03 2.00 13.40
N ASN A 21 -7.07 2.83 13.01
CA ASN A 21 -7.03 3.54 11.73
C ASN A 21 -6.01 2.97 10.72
N THR A 22 -5.28 1.91 11.08
CA THR A 22 -4.19 1.33 10.27
C THR A 22 -4.26 -0.19 10.10
N TRP A 23 -5.15 -0.89 10.81
CA TRP A 23 -5.24 -2.36 10.79
C TRP A 23 -5.36 -2.94 9.37
N TYR A 24 -6.12 -2.27 8.49
CA TYR A 24 -6.31 -2.70 7.11
C TYR A 24 -5.05 -2.55 6.26
N LEU A 25 -4.19 -1.57 6.57
CA LEU A 25 -2.87 -1.44 5.92
C LEU A 25 -1.97 -2.61 6.30
N ILE A 26 -1.93 -2.93 7.59
CA ILE A 26 -1.12 -4.03 8.13
C ILE A 26 -1.60 -5.37 7.57
N ALA A 27 -2.92 -5.58 7.57
CA ALA A 27 -3.53 -6.77 6.98
C ALA A 27 -3.25 -6.87 5.48
N THR A 28 -3.37 -5.78 4.72
CA THR A 28 -3.11 -5.75 3.27
C THR A 28 -1.64 -6.06 2.97
N ALA A 29 -0.71 -5.44 3.72
CA ALA A 29 0.72 -5.69 3.60
C ALA A 29 1.04 -7.18 3.84
N CYS A 30 0.51 -7.74 4.94
CA CYS A 30 0.69 -9.14 5.28
C CYS A 30 0.13 -10.07 4.20
N LEU A 31 -1.14 -9.91 3.80
CA LEU A 31 -1.81 -10.73 2.78
C LEU A 31 -1.06 -10.71 1.44
N THR A 32 -0.56 -9.54 1.04
CA THR A 32 0.26 -9.40 -0.16
C THR A 32 1.56 -10.20 -0.02
N VAL A 33 2.27 -10.08 1.11
CA VAL A 33 3.53 -10.80 1.38
C VAL A 33 3.34 -12.31 1.37
N ILE A 34 2.27 -12.80 2.01
CA ILE A 34 1.99 -14.23 2.10
C ILE A 34 1.32 -14.80 0.84
N ASN A 35 1.19 -13.99 -0.22
CA ASN A 35 0.60 -14.36 -1.51
C ASN A 35 -0.86 -14.82 -1.37
N GLN A 36 -1.70 -13.97 -0.78
CA GLN A 36 -3.15 -14.16 -0.64
C GLN A 36 -3.92 -12.98 -1.25
N PRO A 37 -3.74 -12.68 -2.55
CA PRO A 37 -4.43 -11.55 -3.20
C PRO A 37 -5.96 -11.71 -3.19
N ASP A 38 -6.49 -12.93 -3.27
CA ASP A 38 -7.93 -13.24 -3.26
C ASP A 38 -8.68 -12.84 -1.98
N GLU A 39 -7.94 -12.54 -0.92
CA GLU A 39 -8.48 -12.09 0.36
C GLU A 39 -8.58 -10.56 0.46
N ILE A 40 -7.81 -9.83 -0.36
CA ILE A 40 -7.80 -8.35 -0.36
C ILE A 40 -9.17 -7.75 -0.66
N PRO A 41 -9.98 -8.27 -1.61
CA PRO A 41 -11.33 -7.75 -1.85
C PRO A 41 -12.23 -7.73 -0.60
N LYS A 42 -12.22 -8.82 0.18
CA LYS A 42 -13.02 -8.96 1.40
C LYS A 42 -12.59 -7.93 2.45
N LEU A 43 -11.28 -7.80 2.62
CA LEU A 43 -10.65 -6.82 3.51
C LEU A 43 -11.01 -5.38 3.11
N TYR A 44 -10.90 -5.07 1.82
CA TYR A 44 -11.16 -3.74 1.25
C TYR A 44 -12.63 -3.32 1.42
N HIS A 45 -13.57 -4.18 1.04
CA HIS A 45 -15.01 -3.89 1.18
C HIS A 45 -15.41 -3.69 2.65
N PHE A 46 -14.86 -4.52 3.53
CA PHE A 46 -15.13 -4.36 4.95
C PHE A 46 -14.53 -3.06 5.50
N ALA A 47 -13.30 -2.71 5.12
CA ALA A 47 -12.67 -1.46 5.53
C ALA A 47 -13.44 -0.23 5.04
N LEU A 48 -13.97 -0.23 3.80
CA LEU A 48 -14.79 0.87 3.27
C LEU A 48 -16.05 1.15 4.09
N ARG A 49 -16.63 0.14 4.72
CA ARG A 49 -17.79 0.29 5.61
C ARG A 49 -17.36 0.58 7.04
N GLN A 50 -16.41 -0.21 7.56
CA GLN A 50 -15.96 -0.12 8.94
C GLN A 50 -15.31 1.23 9.27
N GLN A 51 -14.59 1.84 8.33
CA GLN A 51 -13.96 3.14 8.51
C GLN A 51 -14.96 4.32 8.49
N LEU A 52 -16.24 4.07 8.19
CA LEU A 52 -17.33 5.05 8.37
C LEU A 52 -17.90 5.04 9.79
N LEU A 53 -17.45 4.12 10.65
CA LEU A 53 -17.84 4.01 12.06
C LEU A 53 -16.80 4.66 12.96
N GLU A 54 -17.25 5.23 14.07
CA GLU A 54 -16.37 5.78 15.11
C GLU A 54 -15.39 4.73 15.64
N ASP A 55 -14.27 5.20 16.18
CA ASP A 55 -13.26 4.32 16.75
C ASP A 55 -13.85 3.61 17.98
N ALA A 56 -13.48 2.34 18.16
CA ALA A 56 -13.94 1.59 19.32
C ALA A 56 -13.44 2.26 20.63
N PRO A 57 -14.27 2.33 21.67
CA PRO A 57 -13.85 2.84 22.97
C PRO A 57 -12.61 2.09 23.48
N THR A 58 -11.62 2.81 23.99
CA THR A 58 -10.36 2.25 24.52
C THR A 58 -10.55 1.43 25.80
N THR A 59 -11.71 1.56 26.45
CA THR A 59 -12.07 0.84 27.68
C THR A 59 -13.19 -0.18 27.41
N GLY A 60 -12.85 -1.47 27.57
CA GLY A 60 -13.81 -2.56 27.77
C GLY A 60 -14.64 -3.01 26.58
N ASN A 61 -14.09 -3.76 25.61
CA ASN A 61 -14.99 -4.42 24.66
C ASN A 61 -14.59 -5.79 24.07
N PRO A 62 -14.76 -6.87 24.87
CA PRO A 62 -14.97 -8.22 24.34
C PRO A 62 -16.25 -8.34 23.48
N SER A 63 -17.23 -7.43 23.61
CA SER A 63 -18.53 -7.55 22.94
C SER A 63 -18.51 -7.23 21.44
N LEU A 64 -17.55 -6.43 20.96
CA LEU A 64 -17.46 -6.07 19.54
C LEU A 64 -17.08 -7.28 18.67
N LEU A 65 -16.19 -8.14 19.18
CA LEU A 65 -15.70 -9.32 18.46
C LEU A 65 -16.81 -10.35 18.17
N THR A 66 -17.85 -10.38 18.99
CA THR A 66 -18.98 -11.29 18.87
C THR A 66 -20.29 -10.57 18.53
N ASN A 67 -20.23 -9.27 18.23
CA ASN A 67 -21.43 -8.50 17.93
C ASN A 67 -22.05 -8.97 16.61
N LYS A 68 -23.31 -9.44 16.69
CA LYS A 68 -24.06 -9.99 15.55
C LYS A 68 -24.10 -9.05 14.34
N TYR A 69 -24.26 -7.74 14.55
CA TYR A 69 -24.38 -6.79 13.45
C TYR A 69 -23.04 -6.44 12.82
N LEU A 70 -21.94 -6.39 13.59
CA LEU A 70 -20.60 -6.27 13.02
C LEU A 70 -20.22 -7.50 12.20
N LEU A 71 -20.55 -8.70 12.70
CA LEU A 71 -20.35 -9.95 11.96
C LEU A 71 -21.16 -9.98 10.67
N GLN A 72 -22.43 -9.56 10.71
CA GLN A 72 -23.25 -9.47 9.52
C GLN A 72 -22.72 -8.41 8.54
N LEU A 73 -22.25 -7.25 9.02
CA LEU A 73 -21.63 -6.23 8.17
C LEU A 73 -20.38 -6.77 7.46
N ALA A 74 -19.57 -7.56 8.17
CA ALA A 74 -18.41 -8.24 7.58
C ALA A 74 -18.81 -9.30 6.55
N HIS A 75 -19.86 -10.08 6.84
CA HIS A 75 -20.43 -11.05 5.90
C HIS A 75 -20.92 -10.38 4.61
N ASP A 76 -21.75 -9.33 4.74
CA ASP A 76 -22.25 -8.54 3.61
C ASP A 76 -21.10 -7.91 2.81
N SER A 77 -19.95 -7.67 3.45
CA SER A 77 -18.75 -7.15 2.79
C SER A 77 -18.07 -8.21 1.94
N ILE A 78 -17.95 -9.43 2.46
CA ILE A 78 -17.47 -10.59 1.70
C ILE A 78 -18.36 -10.87 0.48
N GLU A 79 -19.68 -10.85 0.67
CA GLU A 79 -20.63 -11.05 -0.44
C GLU A 79 -20.54 -9.94 -1.48
N SER A 80 -20.44 -8.69 -1.03
CA SER A 80 -20.31 -7.55 -1.95
C SER A 80 -19.01 -7.61 -2.76
N ALA A 81 -17.90 -8.08 -2.17
CA ALA A 81 -16.63 -8.26 -2.87
C ALA A 81 -16.75 -9.30 -3.99
N LYS A 82 -17.39 -10.44 -3.70
CA LYS A 82 -17.68 -11.47 -4.72
C LYS A 82 -18.56 -10.91 -5.84
N ARG A 83 -19.65 -10.23 -5.48
CA ARG A 83 -20.57 -9.62 -6.45
C ARG A 83 -19.86 -8.63 -7.38
N TYR A 84 -18.91 -7.85 -6.88
CA TYR A 84 -18.17 -6.89 -7.71
C TYR A 84 -17.25 -7.57 -8.72
N GLN A 85 -16.67 -8.72 -8.36
CA GLN A 85 -15.91 -9.53 -9.32
C GLN A 85 -16.84 -9.99 -10.47
N ASP A 86 -18.04 -10.48 -10.14
CA ASP A 86 -19.03 -10.90 -11.13
C ASP A 86 -19.47 -9.74 -12.03
N LEU A 87 -19.76 -8.57 -11.45
CA LEU A 87 -20.13 -7.36 -12.19
C LEU A 87 -19.00 -6.86 -13.10
N THR A 88 -17.75 -6.90 -12.63
CA THR A 88 -16.58 -6.53 -13.45
C THR A 88 -16.41 -7.47 -14.63
N ALA A 89 -16.64 -8.78 -14.45
CA ALA A 89 -16.52 -9.77 -15.51
C ALA A 89 -17.48 -9.52 -16.69
N VAL A 90 -18.62 -8.87 -16.44
CA VAL A 90 -19.61 -8.48 -17.46
C VAL A 90 -19.51 -6.99 -17.85
N GLY A 91 -18.46 -6.29 -17.43
CA GLY A 91 -18.20 -4.90 -17.81
C GLY A 91 -19.15 -3.86 -17.19
N MET A 92 -19.82 -4.19 -16.09
CA MET A 92 -20.74 -3.28 -15.42
C MET A 92 -20.02 -2.23 -14.56
N ASN A 93 -20.67 -1.08 -14.39
CA ASN A 93 -20.25 -0.08 -13.41
C ASN A 93 -20.42 -0.62 -11.99
N LEU A 94 -19.43 -0.33 -11.15
CA LEU A 94 -19.40 -0.77 -9.76
C LEU A 94 -19.92 0.38 -8.88
N PRO A 95 -21.01 0.17 -8.12
CA PRO A 95 -21.60 1.22 -7.29
C PRO A 95 -20.69 1.59 -6.11
N ASP A 96 -21.08 2.58 -5.32
CA ASP A 96 -20.40 2.90 -4.07
C ASP A 96 -20.74 1.87 -2.99
N ILE A 97 -19.82 1.65 -2.05
CA ILE A 97 -19.97 0.66 -0.98
C ILE A 97 -20.31 1.38 0.32
N LEU A 98 -21.59 1.52 0.62
CA LEU A 98 -22.06 2.14 1.86
C LEU A 98 -22.42 1.10 2.93
N ILE A 99 -22.55 1.54 4.17
CA ILE A 99 -23.23 0.75 5.21
C ILE A 99 -24.72 0.67 4.83
N PRO A 100 -25.32 -0.53 4.71
CA PRO A 100 -26.72 -0.63 4.30
C PRO A 100 -27.66 0.08 5.29
N PRO A 101 -28.73 0.76 4.82
CA PRO A 101 -29.66 1.49 5.71
C PRO A 101 -30.30 0.64 6.80
N GLY A 102 -30.44 -0.68 6.57
CA GLY A 102 -30.98 -1.61 7.56
C GLY A 102 -30.16 -1.78 8.84
N TYR A 103 -28.94 -1.22 8.89
CA TYR A 103 -28.06 -1.19 10.07
C TYR A 103 -28.21 0.06 10.93
N TYR A 104 -29.01 1.04 10.50
CA TYR A 104 -29.27 2.25 11.27
C TYR A 104 -29.75 1.87 12.70
N ASP A 105 -29.13 2.46 13.72
CA ASP A 105 -29.30 2.19 15.16
C ASP A 105 -28.99 0.77 15.66
N LYS A 106 -28.50 -0.15 14.81
CA LYS A 106 -28.19 -1.54 15.21
C LYS A 106 -26.71 -1.79 15.45
N LEU A 107 -25.84 -1.00 14.81
CA LEU A 107 -24.40 -1.13 14.98
C LEU A 107 -23.99 -0.61 16.37
N PRO A 108 -22.99 -1.24 17.02
CA PRO A 108 -22.54 -0.85 18.36
C PRO A 108 -21.69 0.42 18.38
N LEU A 109 -21.48 1.07 17.22
CA LEU A 109 -20.64 2.24 17.04
C LEU A 109 -21.40 3.27 16.21
N SER A 110 -21.25 4.55 16.55
CA SER A 110 -21.84 5.67 15.81
C SER A 110 -21.21 5.82 14.43
N TYR A 111 -21.91 6.50 13.53
CA TYR A 111 -21.39 6.88 12.22
C TYR A 111 -20.50 8.13 12.34
N LYS A 112 -19.32 8.09 11.71
CA LYS A 112 -18.36 9.22 11.65
C LYS A 112 -18.86 10.41 10.84
N PHE A 113 -19.70 10.16 9.83
CA PHE A 113 -20.09 11.15 8.84
C PHE A 113 -21.61 11.17 8.64
N ASN A 114 -22.16 12.36 8.44
CA ASN A 114 -23.57 12.59 8.15
C ASN A 114 -23.82 13.15 6.73
N LYS A 115 -22.77 13.52 5.99
CA LYS A 115 -22.82 14.02 4.62
C LYS A 115 -22.18 13.04 3.65
N GLY A 116 -22.79 12.89 2.48
CA GLY A 116 -22.28 12.01 1.42
C GLY A 116 -20.89 12.42 0.90
N GLU A 117 -20.58 13.72 0.86
CA GLU A 117 -19.27 14.24 0.44
C GLU A 117 -18.14 13.78 1.35
N ASP A 118 -18.36 13.80 2.68
CA ASP A 118 -17.36 13.37 3.65
C ASP A 118 -17.14 11.85 3.59
N ILE A 119 -18.22 11.08 3.40
CA ILE A 119 -18.16 9.63 3.16
C ILE A 119 -17.33 9.33 1.90
N PHE A 120 -17.64 10.01 0.80
CA PHE A 120 -16.94 9.86 -0.48
C PHE A 120 -15.44 10.13 -0.30
N LYS A 121 -15.08 11.26 0.31
CA LYS A 121 -13.69 11.65 0.55
C LYS A 121 -12.95 10.64 1.42
N CYS A 122 -13.58 10.13 2.48
CA CYS A 122 -13.01 9.09 3.33
C CYS A 122 -12.71 7.81 2.54
N GLN A 123 -13.66 7.36 1.72
CA GLN A 123 -13.53 6.13 0.93
C GLN A 123 -12.53 6.24 -0.22
N ASP A 124 -12.46 7.41 -0.87
CA ASP A 124 -11.46 7.69 -1.90
C ASP A 124 -10.04 7.64 -1.31
N GLN A 125 -9.82 8.34 -0.19
CA GLN A 125 -8.55 8.29 0.55
C GLN A 125 -8.21 6.86 1.00
N LEU A 126 -9.18 6.12 1.53
CA LEU A 126 -8.98 4.73 1.95
C LEU A 126 -8.52 3.87 0.77
N THR A 127 -9.15 4.02 -0.39
CA THR A 127 -8.81 3.29 -1.61
C THR A 127 -7.40 3.62 -2.10
N ALA A 128 -7.01 4.90 -2.10
CA ALA A 128 -5.65 5.30 -2.42
C ALA A 128 -4.63 4.65 -1.47
N ARG A 129 -4.94 4.57 -0.18
CA ARG A 129 -4.09 3.95 0.84
C ARG A 129 -3.91 2.44 0.66
N PHE A 130 -4.95 1.72 0.22
CA PHE A 130 -4.82 0.30 -0.17
C PHE A 130 -3.88 0.11 -1.36
N ARG A 131 -4.02 0.93 -2.41
CA ARG A 131 -3.10 0.89 -3.57
C ARG A 131 -1.67 1.19 -3.13
N GLU A 132 -1.49 2.18 -2.26
CA GLU A 132 -0.19 2.61 -1.77
C GLU A 132 0.54 1.50 -1.02
N VAL A 133 -0.11 0.83 -0.06
CA VAL A 133 0.53 -0.22 0.73
C VAL A 133 0.89 -1.44 -0.13
N ILE A 134 0.04 -1.81 -1.09
CA ILE A 134 0.33 -2.91 -2.02
C ILE A 134 1.54 -2.53 -2.89
N LEU A 135 1.57 -1.32 -3.46
CA LEU A 135 2.70 -0.85 -4.27
C LEU A 135 4.00 -0.78 -3.45
N LYS A 136 3.99 -0.20 -2.24
CA LYS A 136 5.18 -0.15 -1.38
C LYS A 136 5.71 -1.52 -0.99
N SER A 137 4.84 -2.53 -0.91
CA SER A 137 5.25 -3.91 -0.60
C SER A 137 6.20 -4.49 -1.66
N VAL A 138 6.24 -3.95 -2.89
CA VAL A 138 7.14 -4.41 -3.98
C VAL A 138 8.61 -4.42 -3.56
N ALA A 139 8.99 -3.48 -2.69
CA ALA A 139 10.34 -3.35 -2.14
C ALA A 139 10.82 -4.61 -1.41
N LEU A 140 9.90 -5.44 -0.93
CA LEU A 140 10.17 -6.57 -0.04
C LEU A 140 9.82 -7.92 -0.65
N ILE A 141 8.99 -7.96 -1.70
CA ILE A 141 8.49 -9.22 -2.29
C ILE A 141 8.50 -9.28 -3.81
N GLY A 142 8.89 -8.20 -4.48
CA GLY A 142 8.91 -8.11 -5.94
C GLY A 142 7.54 -7.89 -6.59
N LEU A 143 7.57 -7.65 -7.90
CA LEU A 143 6.42 -7.25 -8.71
C LEU A 143 5.29 -8.27 -8.82
N PRO A 144 5.53 -9.60 -8.97
CA PRO A 144 4.45 -10.54 -9.26
C PRO A 144 3.30 -10.54 -8.23
N LYS A 145 3.63 -10.53 -6.93
CA LYS A 145 2.61 -10.49 -5.86
C LYS A 145 1.87 -9.16 -5.84
N VAL A 146 2.57 -8.06 -6.09
CA VAL A 146 2.00 -6.70 -6.13
C VAL A 146 1.07 -6.52 -7.32
N ILE A 147 1.46 -7.01 -8.50
CA ILE A 147 0.63 -7.00 -9.71
C ILE A 147 -0.66 -7.78 -9.43
N ASN A 148 -0.58 -9.01 -8.92
CA ASN A 148 -1.76 -9.81 -8.62
C ASN A 148 -2.70 -9.09 -7.63
N SER A 149 -2.14 -8.52 -6.56
CA SER A 149 -2.91 -7.78 -5.55
C SER A 149 -3.55 -6.48 -6.07
N LEU A 150 -2.86 -5.71 -6.91
CA LEU A 150 -3.44 -4.49 -7.51
C LEU A 150 -4.48 -4.82 -8.57
N MET A 151 -4.23 -5.85 -9.39
CA MET A 151 -5.16 -6.28 -10.43
C MET A 151 -6.46 -6.79 -9.82
N ILE A 152 -6.41 -7.59 -8.75
CA ILE A 152 -7.63 -8.04 -8.09
C ILE A 152 -8.35 -6.89 -7.38
N LEU A 153 -7.62 -5.98 -6.70
CA LEU A 153 -8.21 -4.80 -6.07
C LEU A 153 -8.97 -3.94 -7.10
N LYS A 154 -8.42 -3.77 -8.30
CA LYS A 154 -9.07 -3.04 -9.41
C LYS A 154 -10.44 -3.63 -9.76
N THR A 155 -10.59 -4.96 -9.73
CA THR A 155 -11.86 -5.63 -10.08
C THR A 155 -12.99 -5.40 -9.06
N VAL A 156 -12.66 -4.86 -7.89
CA VAL A 156 -13.61 -4.65 -6.80
C VAL A 156 -13.64 -3.21 -6.29
N THR A 157 -12.94 -2.30 -6.98
CA THR A 157 -12.95 -0.87 -6.64
C THR A 157 -14.17 -0.19 -7.28
N PRO A 158 -15.06 0.45 -6.50
CA PRO A 158 -16.16 1.28 -7.03
C PRO A 158 -15.71 2.18 -8.19
N THR A 159 -16.56 2.37 -9.20
CA THR A 159 -16.17 3.11 -10.41
C THR A 159 -15.68 4.51 -10.08
N ASN A 160 -16.29 5.17 -9.07
CA ASN A 160 -15.92 6.52 -8.66
C ASN A 160 -14.58 6.63 -7.92
N PHE A 161 -14.00 5.52 -7.44
CA PHE A 161 -12.72 5.49 -6.71
C PHE A 161 -11.59 4.86 -7.53
N ARG A 162 -11.81 4.60 -8.83
CA ARG A 162 -10.78 4.09 -9.73
C ARG A 162 -9.67 5.12 -9.91
N SER A 163 -8.44 4.66 -9.97
CA SER A 163 -7.28 5.53 -10.17
C SER A 163 -7.35 6.26 -11.51
N SER A 164 -6.88 7.50 -11.54
CA SER A 164 -6.69 8.23 -12.79
C SER A 164 -5.52 7.63 -13.62
N VAL A 165 -5.37 8.11 -14.86
CA VAL A 165 -4.21 7.78 -15.70
C VAL A 165 -2.94 8.51 -15.26
N ILE A 166 -3.06 9.53 -14.41
CA ILE A 166 -1.94 10.30 -13.87
C ILE A 166 -1.50 9.64 -12.55
N PRO A 167 -0.21 9.28 -12.41
CA PRO A 167 0.31 8.75 -11.16
C PRO A 167 0.22 9.77 -10.01
N GLU A 168 -0.09 9.29 -8.81
CA GLU A 168 -0.11 10.10 -7.58
C GLU A 168 1.28 10.65 -7.21
N ARG A 169 2.33 9.92 -7.61
CA ARG A 169 3.72 10.34 -7.43
C ARG A 169 4.12 11.26 -8.59
N PRO A 170 4.76 12.41 -8.32
CA PRO A 170 5.35 13.23 -9.37
C PRO A 170 6.33 12.42 -10.24
N CYS A 171 6.10 12.41 -11.54
CA CYS A 171 6.98 11.73 -12.49
C CYS A 171 8.31 12.50 -12.63
N VAL A 172 9.43 11.76 -12.62
CA VAL A 172 10.77 12.30 -12.89
C VAL A 172 11.06 12.40 -14.39
N VAL A 173 10.31 11.64 -15.20
CA VAL A 173 10.34 11.69 -16.66
C VAL A 173 8.92 11.97 -17.13
N THR A 174 8.76 12.98 -17.98
CA THR A 174 7.52 13.26 -18.70
C THR A 174 7.81 13.08 -20.19
N PRO A 175 7.48 11.92 -20.77
CA PRO A 175 7.58 11.71 -22.22
C PRO A 175 6.78 12.77 -22.97
N GLY A 176 7.27 13.19 -24.13
CA GLY A 176 6.65 14.29 -24.88
C GLY A 176 5.28 13.92 -25.47
N HIS A 177 4.36 14.88 -25.51
CA HIS A 177 3.31 14.99 -26.52
C HIS A 177 3.57 16.29 -27.29
N ILE A 178 3.72 16.21 -28.61
CA ILE A 178 4.01 17.39 -29.44
C ILE A 178 2.72 18.21 -29.67
N PRO A 179 2.74 19.55 -29.58
CA PRO A 179 1.72 20.38 -30.21
C PRO A 179 1.67 20.08 -31.71
N SER A 180 0.49 19.87 -32.29
CA SER A 180 0.31 19.41 -33.68
C SER A 180 1.04 20.26 -34.74
N ALA A 181 1.38 21.51 -34.43
CA ALA A 181 2.11 22.42 -35.32
C ALA A 181 3.59 22.05 -35.55
N SER A 182 4.16 21.13 -34.76
CA SER A 182 5.58 20.72 -34.87
C SER A 182 5.78 19.33 -35.49
N ILE A 183 4.70 18.67 -35.95
CA ILE A 183 4.77 17.38 -36.65
C ILE A 183 5.21 17.64 -38.10
N LEU A 184 6.50 17.40 -38.40
CA LEU A 184 7.07 17.65 -39.73
C LEU A 184 6.88 16.50 -40.72
N SER A 185 6.64 15.27 -40.23
CA SER A 185 6.12 14.14 -41.02
C SER A 185 5.86 12.93 -40.10
N GLU A 186 4.80 12.18 -40.39
CA GLU A 186 4.61 10.83 -39.84
C GLU A 186 5.41 9.85 -40.69
N ASP A 187 6.51 9.32 -40.17
CA ASP A 187 7.18 8.19 -40.80
C ASP A 187 6.59 6.85 -40.29
N VAL A 188 6.70 5.81 -41.11
CA VAL A 188 6.11 4.47 -40.87
C VAL A 188 6.74 3.76 -39.65
N ASN A 189 7.78 4.33 -39.06
CA ASN A 189 8.51 3.86 -37.87
C ASN A 189 8.38 4.80 -36.64
N GLY A 190 7.56 5.84 -36.68
CA GLY A 190 7.35 6.77 -35.58
C GLY A 190 7.81 8.19 -35.89
N THR A 191 7.14 9.19 -35.33
CA THR A 191 7.41 10.62 -35.58
C THR A 191 8.85 10.98 -35.19
N ARG A 192 9.78 11.12 -36.14
CA ARG A 192 11.13 11.63 -35.86
C ARG A 192 11.12 13.12 -35.50
N PHE A 193 11.82 13.47 -34.41
CA PHE A 193 11.67 14.75 -33.71
C PHE A 193 12.73 15.83 -34.02
N ASP A 194 13.82 15.53 -34.74
CA ASP A 194 14.97 16.45 -34.90
C ASP A 194 15.49 16.56 -36.35
N ASP A 195 15.96 17.77 -36.71
CA ASP A 195 16.66 18.08 -37.98
C ASP A 195 18.10 17.53 -37.96
N PRO A 196 18.45 16.56 -38.83
CA PRO A 196 19.77 15.94 -38.87
C PRO A 196 20.92 16.93 -39.09
N SER A 197 20.64 18.12 -39.64
CA SER A 197 21.65 19.14 -39.95
C SER A 197 22.11 19.95 -38.74
N ARG A 198 21.43 19.84 -37.58
CA ARG A 198 21.77 20.55 -36.33
C ARG A 198 22.37 19.66 -35.23
N GLY A 199 22.90 18.48 -35.58
CA GLY A 199 23.55 17.57 -34.63
C GLY A 199 22.59 16.89 -33.63
N GLY A 200 21.28 16.90 -33.90
CA GLY A 200 20.24 16.40 -33.00
C GLY A 200 19.92 14.92 -33.20
N ASN A 201 20.59 14.05 -32.45
CA ASN A 201 20.16 12.68 -32.16
C ASN A 201 19.89 12.56 -30.64
N LEU A 202 19.04 13.42 -30.08
CA LEU A 202 18.78 13.42 -28.62
C LEU A 202 17.42 12.88 -28.23
N THR A 203 16.56 12.62 -29.21
CA THR A 203 15.24 12.04 -28.97
C THR A 203 15.25 10.55 -29.29
N VAL A 204 14.78 9.73 -28.35
CA VAL A 204 14.73 8.26 -28.46
C VAL A 204 13.33 7.79 -28.10
N ASP A 205 12.77 6.94 -28.94
CA ASP A 205 11.47 6.32 -28.68
C ASP A 205 11.55 5.27 -27.58
N THR A 206 10.57 5.29 -26.68
CA THR A 206 10.40 4.28 -25.63
C THR A 206 8.96 3.76 -25.64
N ILE A 207 8.69 2.70 -24.88
CA ILE A 207 7.34 2.17 -24.70
C ILE A 207 6.38 3.19 -24.06
N ASP A 208 6.90 4.14 -23.28
CA ASP A 208 6.13 5.20 -22.62
C ASP A 208 6.08 6.49 -23.47
N GLY A 209 6.57 6.43 -24.72
CA GLY A 209 6.65 7.56 -25.63
C GLY A 209 8.08 8.09 -25.82
N PRO A 210 8.25 9.08 -26.70
CA PRO A 210 9.55 9.67 -27.00
C PRO A 210 10.12 10.45 -25.81
N ILE A 211 11.42 10.27 -25.57
CA ILE A 211 12.16 10.98 -24.52
C ILE A 211 13.32 11.77 -25.09
N SER A 212 13.62 12.91 -24.47
CA SER A 212 14.85 13.68 -24.67
C SER A 212 15.37 14.20 -23.33
N PRO A 213 16.55 14.83 -23.26
CA PRO A 213 17.00 15.50 -22.03
C PRO A 213 16.00 16.52 -21.45
N LEU A 214 15.13 17.09 -22.28
CA LEU A 214 14.07 18.01 -21.85
C LEU A 214 12.89 17.30 -21.16
N SER A 215 12.71 16.00 -21.41
CA SER A 215 11.72 15.17 -20.73
C SER A 215 12.06 14.90 -19.26
N ILE A 216 13.29 15.19 -18.83
CA ILE A 216 13.80 14.88 -17.48
C ILE A 216 13.57 16.03 -16.51
N ASN A 217 12.82 15.77 -15.45
CA ASN A 217 12.56 16.75 -14.39
C ASN A 217 13.67 16.72 -13.33
N ASN A 218 14.77 17.43 -13.61
CA ASN A 218 15.92 17.53 -12.70
C ASN A 218 15.56 18.06 -11.30
N LYS A 219 14.57 18.97 -11.21
CA LYS A 219 14.10 19.51 -9.92
C LYS A 219 13.41 18.42 -9.10
N GLN A 220 12.62 17.57 -9.74
CA GLN A 220 11.94 16.47 -9.06
C GLN A 220 12.93 15.40 -8.60
N ILE A 221 13.90 15.02 -9.44
CA ILE A 221 14.98 14.10 -9.06
C ILE A 221 15.71 14.58 -7.81
N PHE A 222 16.09 15.86 -7.76
CA PHE A 222 16.73 16.45 -6.58
C PHE A 222 15.86 16.37 -5.33
N LYS A 223 14.58 16.73 -5.44
CA LYS A 223 13.61 16.66 -4.32
C LYS A 223 13.47 15.23 -3.81
N ASP A 224 13.32 14.26 -4.71
CA ASP A 224 13.16 12.86 -4.35
C ASP A 224 14.42 12.31 -3.66
N LEU A 225 15.61 12.61 -4.19
CA LEU A 225 16.87 12.19 -3.56
C LEU A 225 17.03 12.77 -2.16
N LYS A 226 16.68 14.04 -1.95
CA LYS A 226 16.68 14.66 -0.63
C LYS A 226 15.70 13.94 0.31
N ARG A 227 14.44 13.76 -0.12
CA ARG A 227 13.40 13.07 0.67
C ARG A 227 13.80 11.63 1.01
N GLY A 228 14.41 10.92 0.07
CA GLY A 228 14.96 9.58 0.25
C GLY A 228 16.04 9.52 1.33
N SER A 229 16.99 10.46 1.29
CA SER A 229 18.02 10.60 2.33
C SER A 229 17.40 10.86 3.71
N ASP A 230 16.47 11.81 3.79
CA ASP A 230 15.81 12.19 5.04
C ASP A 230 15.04 10.99 5.64
N PHE A 231 14.31 10.24 4.80
CA PHE A 231 13.59 9.03 5.23
C PHE A 231 14.54 7.88 5.62
N TRP A 232 15.63 7.66 4.88
CA TRP A 232 16.65 6.66 5.26
C TRP A 232 17.24 6.96 6.64
N ASN A 233 17.55 8.23 6.90
CA ASN A 233 18.10 8.69 8.17
C ASN A 233 17.07 8.67 9.31
N SER A 234 15.78 8.83 9.00
CA SER A 234 14.73 8.70 10.00
C SER A 234 14.56 7.24 10.45
N VAL A 235 14.66 6.29 9.52
CA VAL A 235 14.61 4.85 9.81
C VAL A 235 15.86 4.40 10.57
N TYR A 236 17.07 4.71 10.06
CA TYR A 236 18.34 4.25 10.63
C TYR A 236 19.17 5.39 11.24
N ARG A 237 19.04 5.62 12.55
CA ARG A 237 19.74 6.71 13.26
C ARG A 237 21.16 6.34 13.72
N ASN A 238 21.91 7.33 14.23
CA ASN A 238 23.13 7.14 15.02
C ASN A 238 24.20 6.23 14.38
N LYS A 239 24.67 6.60 13.18
CA LYS A 239 25.67 5.86 12.38
C LYS A 239 25.20 4.50 11.83
N ILE A 240 24.02 4.01 12.21
CA ILE A 240 23.45 2.76 11.66
C ILE A 240 23.18 2.93 10.17
N ASN A 241 22.66 4.09 9.74
CA ASN A 241 22.51 4.47 8.33
C ASN A 241 23.79 4.22 7.52
N THR A 242 24.91 4.79 7.95
CA THR A 242 26.19 4.71 7.26
C THR A 242 26.75 3.28 7.30
N ARG A 243 26.59 2.59 8.43
CA ARG A 243 27.04 1.20 8.55
C ARG A 243 26.32 0.29 7.58
N ILE A 244 24.99 0.35 7.53
CA ILE A 244 24.18 -0.49 6.63
C ILE A 244 24.47 -0.14 5.16
N LYS A 245 24.57 1.15 4.83
CA LYS A 245 24.99 1.63 3.51
C LYS A 245 26.34 1.01 3.10
N ASN A 246 27.34 1.11 3.96
CA ASN A 246 28.68 0.61 3.67
C ASN A 246 28.69 -0.92 3.53
N GLN A 247 27.94 -1.64 4.36
CA GLN A 247 27.78 -3.09 4.23
C GLN A 247 27.24 -3.48 2.86
N MET A 248 26.18 -2.80 2.38
CA MET A 248 25.65 -3.05 1.04
C MET A 248 26.68 -2.72 -0.05
N LEU A 249 27.35 -1.56 0.03
CA LEU A 249 28.39 -1.17 -0.93
C LEU A 249 29.54 -2.18 -1.01
N THR A 250 30.00 -2.70 0.13
CA THR A 250 31.09 -3.68 0.17
C THR A 250 30.66 -5.07 -0.30
N ALA A 251 29.37 -5.41 -0.18
CA ALA A 251 28.84 -6.68 -0.67
C ALA A 251 28.67 -6.65 -2.20
N TYR A 252 28.04 -5.59 -2.72
CA TYR A 252 27.88 -5.32 -4.15
C TYR A 252 27.37 -3.87 -4.33
N PRO A 253 28.11 -2.94 -4.95
CA PRO A 253 27.69 -1.53 -5.05
C PRO A 253 26.28 -1.32 -5.62
N ASP A 254 25.89 -2.10 -6.62
CA ASP A 254 24.56 -2.00 -7.25
C ASP A 254 23.43 -2.28 -6.25
N LEU A 255 23.68 -3.08 -5.20
CA LEU A 255 22.69 -3.29 -4.13
C LEU A 255 22.37 -1.99 -3.40
N TRP A 256 23.40 -1.21 -3.02
CA TRP A 256 23.17 0.10 -2.40
C TRP A 256 22.49 1.05 -3.38
N TYR A 257 22.97 1.12 -4.62
CA TYR A 257 22.39 2.03 -5.61
C TYR A 257 20.93 1.70 -5.88
N TYR A 258 20.59 0.43 -6.07
CA TYR A 258 19.22 0.00 -6.24
C TYR A 258 18.35 0.30 -5.01
N ALA A 259 18.80 -0.10 -3.82
CA ALA A 259 18.07 0.16 -2.59
C ALA A 259 17.82 1.66 -2.39
N TYR A 260 18.84 2.50 -2.53
CA TYR A 260 18.67 3.93 -2.31
C TYR A 260 17.88 4.61 -3.42
N HIS A 261 18.35 4.53 -4.67
CA HIS A 261 17.81 5.31 -5.79
C HIS A 261 16.48 4.78 -6.33
N HIS A 262 16.17 3.49 -6.15
CA HIS A 262 14.96 2.88 -6.73
C HIS A 262 13.95 2.41 -5.69
N VAL A 263 14.36 2.22 -4.43
CA VAL A 263 13.44 1.78 -3.36
C VAL A 263 13.18 2.88 -2.34
N TYR A 264 14.22 3.39 -1.66
CA TYR A 264 14.01 4.38 -0.60
C TYR A 264 13.61 5.75 -1.16
N THR A 265 14.28 6.21 -2.21
CA THR A 265 14.05 7.53 -2.82
C THR A 265 12.66 7.69 -3.44
N PRO A 266 12.25 6.92 -4.46
CA PRO A 266 10.99 7.19 -5.14
C PRO A 266 9.79 6.52 -4.46
N LEU A 267 9.99 5.37 -3.81
CA LEU A 267 8.89 4.52 -3.34
C LEU A 267 8.63 4.67 -1.83
N LEU A 268 9.58 4.31 -0.97
CA LEU A 268 9.33 4.28 0.46
C LEU A 268 9.20 5.69 1.07
N SER A 269 10.02 6.65 0.60
CA SER A 269 10.00 8.02 1.11
C SER A 269 8.82 8.86 0.63
N PHE A 270 8.05 8.41 -0.37
CA PHE A 270 6.83 9.10 -0.77
C PHE A 270 5.73 8.87 0.27
N THR A 271 5.46 9.86 1.11
CA THR A 271 4.58 9.72 2.29
C THR A 271 3.31 10.54 2.22
N ASP A 272 2.91 10.98 1.03
CA ASP A 272 1.75 11.87 0.85
C ASP A 272 0.41 11.11 0.95
N ILE A 273 0.40 9.78 0.72
CA ILE A 273 -0.80 8.93 0.84
C ILE A 273 -0.82 8.14 2.16
N ILE A 274 0.25 7.41 2.46
CA ILE A 274 0.47 6.81 3.78
C ILE A 274 1.74 7.39 4.39
N GLY A 275 1.64 7.83 5.64
CA GLY A 275 2.69 8.58 6.32
C GLY A 275 3.96 7.75 6.59
N ALA A 276 5.01 8.39 7.10
CA ALA A 276 6.27 7.72 7.42
C ALA A 276 6.12 6.62 8.49
N LYS A 277 5.28 6.86 9.50
CA LYS A 277 4.92 5.88 10.54
C LYS A 277 4.26 4.65 9.91
N GLU A 278 3.19 4.88 9.16
CA GLU A 278 2.37 3.82 8.54
C GLU A 278 3.19 3.00 7.54
N THR A 279 4.03 3.68 6.74
CA THR A 279 4.99 3.03 5.84
C THR A 279 5.90 2.08 6.61
N SER A 280 6.50 2.52 7.73
CA SER A 280 7.36 1.66 8.55
C SER A 280 6.61 0.48 9.17
N LEU A 281 5.37 0.67 9.63
CA LEU A 281 4.54 -0.41 10.17
C LEU A 281 4.20 -1.46 9.09
N CYS A 282 3.89 -1.03 7.86
CA CYS A 282 3.64 -1.94 6.73
C CYS A 282 4.90 -2.72 6.33
N VAL A 283 6.07 -2.09 6.37
CA VAL A 283 7.35 -2.76 6.15
C VAL A 283 7.61 -3.82 7.23
N VAL A 284 7.35 -3.53 8.50
CA VAL A 284 7.43 -4.53 9.59
C VAL A 284 6.49 -5.70 9.32
N ALA A 285 5.23 -5.43 8.96
CA ALA A 285 4.24 -6.45 8.62
C ALA A 285 4.67 -7.35 7.44
N CYS A 286 5.40 -6.78 6.48
CA CYS A 286 5.93 -7.53 5.35
C CYS A 286 7.15 -8.41 5.70
N LEU A 287 7.99 -7.98 6.64
CA LEU A 287 9.23 -8.69 6.99
C LEU A 287 8.99 -9.87 7.93
N ILE A 288 7.96 -9.80 8.79
CA ILE A 288 7.65 -10.86 9.76
C ILE A 288 7.46 -12.23 9.07
N PRO A 289 6.63 -12.39 8.02
CA PRO A 289 6.36 -13.71 7.44
C PRO A 289 7.53 -14.28 6.61
N GLN A 290 8.59 -13.48 6.39
CA GLN A 290 9.73 -13.84 5.54
C GLN A 290 10.95 -14.35 6.33
N ASP A 291 10.89 -14.36 7.66
CA ASP A 291 11.97 -14.82 8.55
C ASP A 291 13.33 -14.09 8.37
N VAL A 292 13.27 -12.78 8.06
CA VAL A 292 14.44 -11.90 7.81
C VAL A 292 14.74 -11.01 9.01
N ASN A 293 15.06 -11.64 10.14
CA ASN A 293 15.31 -10.96 11.42
C ASN A 293 16.35 -9.81 11.39
N PRO A 294 17.49 -9.90 10.66
CA PRO A 294 18.45 -8.81 10.57
C PRO A 294 17.83 -7.51 10.06
N GLN A 295 16.99 -7.59 9.03
CA GLN A 295 16.27 -6.47 8.45
C GLN A 295 15.14 -6.01 9.38
N LEU A 296 14.35 -6.96 9.92
CA LEU A 296 13.24 -6.68 10.82
C LEU A 296 13.65 -5.83 12.03
N LYS A 297 14.78 -6.15 12.68
CA LYS A 297 15.28 -5.38 13.84
C LYS A 297 15.47 -3.90 13.53
N GLY A 298 16.06 -3.59 12.37
CA GLY A 298 16.26 -2.21 11.93
C GLY A 298 14.93 -1.48 11.71
N HIS A 299 13.97 -2.15 11.06
CA HIS A 299 12.67 -1.55 10.77
C HIS A 299 11.75 -1.43 11.98
N LEU A 300 11.84 -2.33 12.96
CA LEU A 300 11.16 -2.17 14.26
C LEU A 300 11.60 -0.87 14.95
N LYS A 301 12.91 -0.63 15.03
CA LYS A 301 13.42 0.62 15.60
C LYS A 301 13.09 1.83 14.72
N GLY A 302 13.16 1.66 13.40
CA GLY A 302 12.79 2.69 12.42
C GLY A 302 11.32 3.11 12.51
N ALA A 303 10.40 2.19 12.80
CA ALA A 303 8.99 2.51 13.05
C ALA A 303 8.84 3.43 14.27
N VAL A 304 9.53 3.12 15.38
CA VAL A 304 9.55 4.00 16.55
C VAL A 304 10.14 5.37 16.22
N ASN A 305 11.24 5.39 15.46
CA ASN A 305 11.88 6.63 15.05
C ASN A 305 10.98 7.50 14.16
N ASN A 306 10.03 6.89 13.44
CA ASN A 306 9.03 7.57 12.61
C ASN A 306 7.72 7.86 13.39
N GLY A 307 7.71 7.67 14.71
CA GLY A 307 6.59 8.04 15.58
C GLY A 307 5.67 6.90 15.99
N ALA A 308 5.99 5.64 15.69
CA ALA A 308 5.23 4.51 16.20
C ALA A 308 5.46 4.28 17.69
N THR A 309 4.41 3.94 18.42
CA THR A 309 4.53 3.48 19.81
C THR A 309 5.00 2.02 19.86
N LYS A 310 5.47 1.57 21.02
CA LYS A 310 5.83 0.15 21.20
C LYS A 310 4.60 -0.74 21.14
N GLU A 311 3.47 -0.21 21.60
CA GLU A 311 2.16 -0.85 21.64
C GLU A 311 1.61 -1.04 20.21
N GLU A 312 1.71 -0.03 19.34
CA GLU A 312 1.39 -0.17 17.91
C GLU A 312 2.22 -1.29 17.26
N ILE A 313 3.52 -1.36 17.57
CA ILE A 313 4.42 -2.37 17.01
C ILE A 313 4.10 -3.78 17.56
N ALA A 314 3.74 -3.88 18.83
CA ALA A 314 3.28 -5.14 19.42
C ALA A 314 2.01 -5.62 18.74
N ASP A 315 1.04 -4.72 18.52
CA ASP A 315 -0.21 -5.03 17.82
C ASP A 315 0.03 -5.41 16.35
N VAL A 316 0.95 -4.73 15.64
CA VAL A 316 1.34 -5.12 14.27
C VAL A 316 1.86 -6.55 14.24
N ARG A 317 2.73 -6.93 15.20
CA ARG A 317 3.26 -8.29 15.29
C ARG A 317 2.13 -9.30 15.52
N LEU A 318 1.26 -9.04 16.49
CA LEU A 318 0.16 -9.96 16.83
C LEU A 318 -0.84 -10.10 15.67
N LEU A 319 -1.20 -9.01 14.98
CA LEU A 319 -2.08 -9.04 13.81
C LEU A 319 -1.44 -9.86 12.68
N THR A 320 -0.17 -9.62 12.40
CA THR A 320 0.56 -10.32 11.33
C THR A 320 0.68 -11.82 11.64
N PHE A 321 0.93 -12.18 12.91
CA PHE A 321 0.97 -13.59 13.33
C PHE A 321 -0.38 -14.28 13.17
N ASP A 322 -1.47 -13.64 13.59
CA ASP A 322 -2.81 -14.20 13.43
C ASP A 322 -3.11 -14.50 11.95
N ILE A 323 -2.78 -13.59 11.02
CA ILE A 323 -2.94 -13.84 9.57
C ILE A 323 -2.06 -14.99 9.08
N CYS A 324 -0.79 -15.05 9.50
CA CYS A 324 0.11 -16.14 9.12
C CYS A 324 -0.39 -17.51 9.61
N GLU A 325 -0.91 -17.57 10.84
CA GLU A 325 -1.48 -18.77 11.43
C GLU A 325 -2.75 -19.20 10.70
N TRP A 326 -3.63 -18.25 10.32
CA TRP A 326 -4.84 -18.54 9.57
C TRP A 326 -4.58 -19.08 8.17
N LYS A 327 -3.51 -18.60 7.52
CA LYS A 327 -3.04 -19.15 6.25
C LYS A 327 -2.49 -20.57 6.41
N GLY A 328 -1.72 -20.79 7.48
CA GLY A 328 -0.91 -21.99 7.65
C GLY A 328 0.33 -21.99 6.74
N GLY A 329 1.27 -22.88 7.02
CA GLY A 329 2.48 -23.07 6.19
C GLY A 329 3.51 -21.94 6.23
N ILE A 330 3.34 -20.95 7.10
CA ILE A 330 4.38 -19.96 7.42
C ILE A 330 5.13 -20.42 8.66
N THR A 331 6.44 -20.61 8.54
CA THR A 331 7.30 -21.09 9.62
C THR A 331 8.52 -20.19 9.78
N TRP A 332 8.97 -20.03 11.02
CA TRP A 332 10.20 -19.31 11.37
C TRP A 332 11.23 -20.31 11.87
N LYS A 333 12.49 -20.17 11.46
CA LYS A 333 13.55 -21.14 11.76
C LYS A 333 13.72 -21.44 13.25
N GLY A 334 13.53 -20.44 14.11
CA GLY A 334 13.56 -20.59 15.58
C GLY A 334 12.18 -20.59 16.24
N GLY A 335 11.12 -20.81 15.47
CA GLY A 335 9.74 -20.66 15.92
C GLY A 335 9.29 -19.20 16.10
N LYS A 336 8.01 -19.01 16.40
CA LYS A 336 7.37 -17.68 16.53
C LYS A 336 8.09 -16.76 17.53
N GLU A 337 8.61 -17.31 18.63
CA GLU A 337 9.33 -16.56 19.66
C GLU A 337 10.70 -16.02 19.20
N SER A 338 11.27 -16.59 18.14
CA SER A 338 12.53 -16.12 17.56
C SER A 338 12.38 -14.87 16.69
N VAL A 339 11.15 -14.50 16.32
CA VAL A 339 10.87 -13.32 15.51
C VAL A 339 11.16 -12.06 16.32
N ALA A 340 12.00 -11.18 15.76
CA ALA A 340 12.48 -9.99 16.43
C ALA A 340 11.35 -9.15 17.03
N LYS A 341 11.66 -8.55 18.18
CA LYS A 341 10.81 -7.64 18.95
C LYS A 341 11.63 -6.46 19.45
N LEU A 342 10.94 -5.39 19.87
CA LEU A 342 11.56 -4.20 20.45
C LEU A 342 11.96 -4.35 21.91
#